data_AF-A0A971L9Q0-F1
#
_entry.id   AF-A0A971L9Q0-F1
#
_cell.length_a   1.000
_cell.length_b   1.000
_cell.length_c   1.000
_cell.angle_alpha   90.00
_cell.angle_beta   90.00
_cell.angle_gamma   90.00
#
_symmetry.space_group_name_H-M   'P 1'
#
loop_
_entity.id
_entity.type
_entity.pdbx_description
1 polymer ?
#
loop_
_entity_poly.entity_id
_entity_poly.type
_entity_poly.pdbx_seq_one_letter_code
_entity_poly.pdbx_strand_id
1 'polypeptide(L)'
;MKTKRYDQDFKEQIVRECQEVGNVALVARRHGLSKNTVHNWLKATRRNGSVVPLPKNKEQRLKEAEKRLEALSQENDRLKRIVAEKDWNWQF
;
A
#
# COMPACT_ATOMS: atom_id res chain seq x y z
N MET A 1 -16.97 -21.68 -6.77
CA MET A 1 -16.89 -20.20 -6.65
C MET A 1 -15.63 -19.70 -7.33
N LYS A 2 -15.72 -18.81 -8.32
CA LYS A 2 -14.54 -18.20 -8.96
C LYS A 2 -13.97 -17.13 -8.02
N THR A 3 -12.70 -17.26 -7.62
CA THR A 3 -12.01 -16.22 -6.87
C THR A 3 -11.67 -15.08 -7.82
N LYS A 4 -12.28 -13.91 -7.62
CA LYS A 4 -11.83 -12.69 -8.31
C LYS A 4 -10.41 -12.39 -7.82
N ARG A 5 -9.42 -12.57 -8.71
CA ARG A 5 -8.06 -12.11 -8.46
C ARG A 5 -8.01 -10.64 -8.80
N TYR A 6 -7.67 -9.83 -7.80
CA TYR A 6 -7.35 -8.44 -7.98
C TYR A 6 -5.83 -8.29 -8.02
N ASP A 7 -5.36 -7.38 -8.87
CA ASP A 7 -3.96 -7.02 -8.97
C ASP A 7 -3.42 -6.48 -7.63
N GLN A 8 -2.12 -6.58 -7.42
CA GLN A 8 -1.47 -6.10 -6.20
C GLN A 8 -1.57 -4.58 -6.09
N ASP A 9 -1.25 -3.86 -7.16
CA ASP A 9 -1.21 -2.40 -7.16
C ASP A 9 -2.61 -1.85 -6.88
N PHE A 10 -3.63 -2.48 -7.47
CA PHE A 10 -5.02 -2.14 -7.22
C PHE A 10 -5.41 -2.34 -5.75
N LYS A 11 -5.02 -3.45 -5.12
CA LYS A 11 -5.31 -3.69 -3.70
C LYS A 11 -4.63 -2.66 -2.79
N GLU A 12 -3.38 -2.31 -3.08
CA GLU A 12 -2.62 -1.33 -2.32
C GLU A 12 -3.22 0.07 -2.45
N GLN A 13 -3.60 0.47 -3.66
CA GLN A 13 -4.31 1.72 -3.92
C GLN A 13 -5.59 1.83 -3.09
N ILE A 14 -6.42 0.79 -3.09
CA ILE A 14 -7.70 0.77 -2.34
C ILE A 14 -7.46 0.87 -0.84
N VAL A 15 -6.46 0.16 -0.30
CA VAL A 15 -6.14 0.21 1.13
C VAL A 15 -5.61 1.58 1.53
N ARG A 16 -4.74 2.18 0.71
CA ARG A 16 -4.23 3.54 0.94
C ARG A 16 -5.37 4.57 0.92
N GLU A 17 -6.24 4.53 -0.08
CA GLU A 17 -7.40 5.42 -0.17
C GLU A 17 -8.34 5.24 1.04
N CYS A 18 -8.53 4.01 1.52
CA CYS A 18 -9.30 3.76 2.73
C CYS A 18 -8.67 4.36 3.99
N GLN A 19 -7.34 4.40 4.08
CA GLN A 19 -6.61 5.01 5.20
C GLN A 19 -6.66 6.53 5.15
N GLU A 20 -6.59 7.13 3.95
CA GLU A 20 -6.67 8.58 3.75
C GLU A 20 -8.09 9.12 3.96
N VAL A 21 -9.12 8.44 3.41
CA VAL A 21 -10.52 8.89 3.48
C VAL A 21 -11.19 8.49 4.81
N GLY A 22 -10.73 7.42 5.46
CA GLY A 22 -11.33 6.88 6.69
C GLY A 22 -12.69 6.20 6.50
N ASN A 23 -13.29 6.25 5.30
CA ASN A 23 -14.60 5.66 5.00
C ASN A 23 -14.50 4.49 4.01
N VAL A 24 -14.31 3.29 4.55
CA VAL A 24 -14.21 2.03 3.79
C VAL A 24 -15.44 1.77 2.92
N ALA A 25 -16.64 2.14 3.40
CA ALA A 25 -17.89 1.91 2.70
C ALA A 25 -18.05 2.79 1.44
N LEU A 26 -17.46 3.99 1.47
CA LEU A 26 -17.45 4.91 0.33
C LEU A 26 -16.46 4.43 -0.74
N VAL A 27 -15.23 4.13 -0.32
CA VAL A 27 -14.17 3.67 -1.23
C VAL A 27 -14.58 2.35 -1.90
N ALA A 28 -15.14 1.40 -1.15
CA ALA A 28 -15.60 0.14 -1.72
C ALA A 28 -16.69 0.35 -2.80
N ARG A 29 -17.64 1.26 -2.57
CA ARG A 29 -18.69 1.57 -3.56
C ARG A 29 -18.14 2.22 -4.83
N ARG A 30 -17.20 3.18 -4.70
CA ARG A 30 -16.56 3.86 -5.84
C ARG A 30 -15.85 2.89 -6.78
N HIS A 31 -15.27 1.83 -6.22
CA HIS A 31 -14.51 0.83 -6.96
C HIS A 31 -15.30 -0.46 -7.26
N GLY A 32 -16.61 -0.48 -7.01
CA GLY A 32 -17.45 -1.66 -7.26
C GLY A 32 -17.08 -2.89 -6.42
N LEU A 33 -16.47 -2.67 -5.26
CA LEU A 33 -16.02 -3.70 -4.34
C LEU A 33 -17.02 -3.91 -3.19
N SER A 34 -17.04 -5.13 -2.66
CA SER A 34 -17.77 -5.38 -1.41
C SER A 34 -16.98 -4.80 -0.23
N LYS A 35 -17.69 -4.23 0.76
CA LYS A 35 -17.06 -3.74 2.01
C LYS A 35 -16.21 -4.83 2.67
N ASN A 36 -16.70 -6.06 2.65
CA ASN A 36 -16.05 -7.20 3.28
C ASN A 36 -14.69 -7.53 2.62
N THR A 37 -14.61 -7.40 1.29
CA THR A 37 -13.35 -7.56 0.54
C THR A 37 -12.30 -6.55 1.01
N VAL A 38 -12.70 -5.28 1.13
CA VAL A 38 -11.78 -4.20 1.54
C VAL A 38 -11.38 -4.34 3.01
N HIS A 39 -12.30 -4.72 3.90
CA HIS A 39 -11.97 -5.02 5.30
C HIS A 39 -10.98 -6.18 5.44
N ASN A 40 -11.10 -7.23 4.61
CA ASN A 40 -10.15 -8.33 4.61
C ASN A 40 -8.75 -7.86 4.17
N TRP A 41 -8.67 -6.98 3.18
CA TRP A 41 -7.39 -6.38 2.77
C TRP A 41 -6.78 -5.51 3.86
N LEU A 42 -7.57 -4.63 4.49
CA LEU A 42 -7.11 -3.82 5.62
C LEU A 42 -6.60 -4.69 6.78
N LYS A 43 -7.28 -5.80 7.08
CA LYS A 43 -6.86 -6.75 8.12
C LYS A 43 -5.56 -7.47 7.74
N ALA A 44 -5.40 -7.83 6.46
CA ALA A 44 -4.15 -8.41 5.95
C ALA A 44 -2.99 -7.42 6.06
N THR A 45 -3.19 -6.16 5.65
CA THR A 45 -2.19 -5.09 5.76
C THR A 45 -1.78 -4.83 7.20
N ARG A 46 -2.73 -4.78 8.15
CA ARG A 46 -2.42 -4.61 9.58
C ARG A 46 -1.58 -5.75 10.16
N ARG A 47 -1.75 -6.98 9.66
CA ARG A 47 -0.99 -8.15 10.14
C ARG A 47 0.37 -8.29 9.48
N ASN A 48 0.47 -7.99 8.19
CA ASN A 48 1.64 -8.31 7.37
C ASN A 48 2.43 -7.08 6.92
N GLY A 49 1.97 -5.86 7.23
CA GLY A 49 2.51 -4.61 6.69
C GLY A 49 2.16 -4.36 5.22
N SER A 50 1.57 -5.33 4.52
CA SER A 50 1.16 -5.22 3.11
C SER A 50 -0.11 -6.04 2.85
N VAL A 51 -0.88 -5.63 1.84
CA VAL A 51 -2.08 -6.36 1.40
C VAL A 51 -1.72 -7.73 0.80
N VAL A 52 -0.50 -7.84 0.27
CA VAL A 52 0.01 -9.08 -0.30
C VAL A 52 0.88 -9.78 0.73
N PRO A 53 0.51 -11.01 1.16
CA PRO A 53 1.35 -11.79 2.04
C PRO A 53 2.66 -12.12 1.32
N LEU A 54 3.76 -12.11 2.08
CA LEU A 54 5.04 -12.58 1.58
C LEU A 54 4.91 -14.04 1.07
N PRO A 55 5.67 -14.43 0.05
CA PRO A 55 5.68 -15.80 -0.47
C PRO A 55 5.87 -16.83 0.65
N LYS A 56 5.37 -18.07 0.53
CA LYS A 56 5.65 -19.09 1.56
C LYS A 56 7.10 -19.58 1.52
N ASN A 57 7.75 -19.51 0.35
CA ASN A 57 9.13 -19.92 0.16
C ASN A 57 10.10 -18.87 0.76
N LYS A 58 10.97 -19.28 1.68
CA LYS A 58 11.92 -18.42 2.41
C LYS A 58 12.80 -17.56 1.51
N GLU A 59 13.32 -18.11 0.41
CA GLU A 59 14.19 -17.36 -0.51
C GLU A 59 13.41 -16.27 -1.26
N GLN A 60 12.20 -16.58 -1.70
CA GLN A 60 11.32 -15.60 -2.33
C GLN A 60 10.84 -14.54 -1.34
N ARG A 61 10.69 -14.87 -0.05
CA ARG A 61 10.41 -13.88 1.00
C ARG A 61 11.55 -12.90 1.19
N LEU A 62 12.79 -13.40 1.23
CA LEU A 62 13.97 -12.58 1.44
C LEU A 62 14.10 -11.57 0.29
N LYS A 63 14.03 -12.05 -0.94
CA LYS A 63 14.14 -11.23 -2.15
C LYS A 63 13.03 -10.18 -2.27
N GLU A 64 11.79 -10.55 -1.93
CA GLU A 64 10.66 -9.63 -1.93
C GLU A 64 10.77 -8.58 -0.80
N ALA A 65 11.28 -8.95 0.37
CA ALA A 65 11.52 -8.03 1.46
C ALA A 65 12.65 -7.03 1.15
N GLU A 66 13.75 -7.51 0.55
CA GLU A 66 14.86 -6.67 0.08
C GLU A 66 14.38 -5.67 -0.97
N LYS A 67 13.60 -6.12 -1.97
CA LYS A 67 13.04 -5.24 -3.00
C LYS A 67 12.14 -4.14 -2.40
N ARG A 68 11.35 -4.48 -1.37
CA ARG A 68 10.50 -3.51 -0.67
C ARG A 68 11.33 -2.51 0.13
N LEU A 69 12.40 -2.97 0.79
CA LEU A 69 13.32 -2.08 1.52
C LEU A 69 13.99 -1.08 0.58
N GLU A 70 14.47 -1.54 -0.57
CA GLU A 70 15.08 -0.68 -1.60
C GLU A 70 14.09 0.37 -2.10
N ALA A 71 12.86 -0.03 -2.45
CA ALA A 71 11.83 0.90 -2.90
C ALA A 71 11.46 1.94 -1.82
N LEU A 72 11.35 1.53 -0.55
CA LEU A 72 11.11 2.46 0.56
C LEU A 72 12.28 3.43 0.76
N SER A 73 13.53 2.97 0.61
CA SER A 73 14.71 3.84 0.73
C SER A 73 14.70 4.90 -0.37
N GLN A 74 14.46 4.50 -1.62
CA GLN A 74 14.39 5.42 -2.76
C GLN A 74 13.28 6.47 -2.60
N GLU A 75 12.09 6.06 -2.13
CA GLU A 75 11.01 6.99 -1.86
C GLU A 75 11.36 7.94 -0.70
N ASN A 76 12.04 7.45 0.34
CA ASN A 76 12.50 8.29 1.45
C ASN A 76 13.49 9.37 0.96
N ASP A 77 14.44 9.00 0.13
CA ASP A 77 15.41 9.92 -0.46
C ASP A 77 14.73 10.96 -1.37
N ARG A 78 13.74 10.52 -2.14
CA ARG A 78 12.91 11.42 -2.96
C ARG A 78 12.13 12.41 -2.10
N LEU A 79 11.47 11.94 -1.04
CA LEU A 79 10.70 12.80 -0.13
C LEU A 79 11.60 13.78 0.61
N LYS A 80 12.79 13.36 1.06
CA LYS A 80 13.78 14.25 1.68
C LYS A 80 14.21 15.38 0.74
N ARG A 81 14.40 15.11 -0.56
CA ARG A 81 14.71 16.16 -1.55
C ARG A 81 13.56 17.17 -1.69
N ILE A 82 12.33 16.68 -1.79
CA ILE A 82 11.14 17.55 -1.92
C ILE A 82 10.94 18.41 -0.67
N VAL A 83 11.15 17.85 0.52
CA VAL A 83 11.06 18.60 1.78
C VAL A 83 12.15 19.66 1.84
N ALA A 84 13.40 19.31 1.53
CA ALA A 84 14.49 20.28 1.49
C ALA A 84 14.16 21.43 0.52
N GLU A 85 13.75 21.13 -0.71
CA GLU A 85 13.40 22.14 -1.73
C GLU A 85 12.23 23.04 -1.30
N LYS A 86 11.25 22.51 -0.55
CA LYS A 86 10.20 23.33 0.05
C LYS A 86 10.75 24.25 1.14
N ASP A 87 11.57 23.75 2.06
CA ASP A 87 12.15 24.57 3.14
C ASP A 87 12.97 25.75 2.58
N TRP A 88 13.66 25.58 1.45
CA TRP A 88 14.35 26.67 0.74
C TRP A 88 13.41 27.74 0.17
N ASN A 89 12.21 27.38 -0.26
CA ASN A 89 11.20 28.31 -0.79
C ASN A 89 10.45 29.08 0.31
N TRP A 90 10.45 28.61 1.56
CA TRP A 90 9.78 29.28 2.69
C TRP A 90 10.66 30.31 3.41
N GLN A 91 11.93 30.47 2.99
CA GLN A 91 12.88 31.43 3.57
C GLN A 91 13.05 32.73 2.77
N PHE A 92 12.22 32.96 1.73
CA PHE A 92 12.18 34.20 0.94
C PHE A 92 10.82 34.91 1.04
#